data_AF-A0A0Q9QEV1-F1
#
_entry.id   AF-A0A0Q9QEV1-F1
#
_cell.length_a   1.000
_cell.length_b   1.000
_cell.length_c   1.000
_cell.angle_alpha   90.00
_cell.angle_beta   90.00
_cell.angle_gamma   90.00
#
_symmetry.space_group_name_H-M   'P 1'
#
loop_
_entity.id
_entity.type
_entity.pdbx_description
1 polymer ?
#
loop_
_entity_poly.entity_id
_entity_poly.type
_entity_poly.pdbx_seq_one_letter_code
_entity_poly.pdbx_strand_id
1 'polypeptide(L)'
;MTGSLADLADLPARGGVRPRTTPSNPHTQLDQQPHDDRPRSLLEKRLAQLPGVVWRPSMISVPGARALTLPPEAAHGPPEAFMIGTEFAHLHPAPDQSLHLVVPPDVASGLIQAGWAELHPVARRGLITSGAVMVYAPRDEEEVEVVSQIVTASFEYARDAPA
;
A
#
# COMPACT_ATOMS: atom_id res chain seq x y z
N MET A 1 -17.30 -6.02 -0.94
CA MET A 1 -17.12 -6.56 0.41
C MET A 1 -15.97 -5.78 1.01
N THR A 2 -16.18 -5.12 2.14
CA THR A 2 -15.14 -4.43 2.92
C THR A 2 -14.28 -5.51 3.56
N GLY A 3 -13.01 -5.63 3.17
CA GLY A 3 -12.08 -6.55 3.81
C GLY A 3 -11.65 -5.96 5.14
N SER A 4 -12.10 -6.55 6.24
CA SER A 4 -11.74 -6.13 7.59
C SER A 4 -10.26 -6.41 7.86
N LEU A 5 -9.64 -5.70 8.80
CA LEU A 5 -8.34 -6.07 9.39
C LEU A 5 -8.27 -7.56 9.80
N ALA A 6 -9.40 -8.16 10.20
CA ALA A 6 -9.49 -9.60 10.50
C ALA A 6 -9.21 -10.49 9.27
N ASP A 7 -9.61 -10.05 8.06
CA ASP A 7 -9.43 -10.81 6.83
C ASP A 7 -7.96 -10.83 6.37
N LEU A 8 -7.12 -9.92 6.88
CA LEU A 8 -5.69 -9.91 6.56
C LEU A 8 -4.87 -10.97 7.30
N ALA A 9 -5.39 -11.52 8.40
CA ALA A 9 -4.72 -12.59 9.14
C ALA A 9 -4.63 -13.90 8.32
N ASP A 10 -5.55 -14.08 7.36
CA ASP A 10 -5.70 -15.29 6.54
C ASP A 10 -5.32 -15.08 5.07
N LEU A 11 -4.53 -14.03 4.75
CA LEU A 11 -4.07 -13.84 3.37
C LEU A 11 -3.27 -15.05 2.88
N PRO A 12 -3.51 -15.49 1.62
CA PRO A 12 -2.70 -16.54 1.03
C PRO A 12 -1.24 -16.06 0.91
N ALA A 13 -0.28 -16.97 1.07
CA ALA A 13 1.11 -16.65 0.82
C ALA A 13 1.31 -16.25 -0.66
N ARG A 14 2.02 -15.15 -0.90
CA ARG A 14 2.36 -14.72 -2.26
C ARG A 14 3.29 -15.75 -2.91
N GLY A 15 2.90 -16.24 -4.09
CA GLY A 15 3.67 -17.27 -4.79
C GLY A 15 5.03 -16.77 -5.31
N GLY A 16 6.07 -17.59 -5.17
CA GLY A 16 7.40 -17.34 -5.73
C GLY A 16 8.38 -16.68 -4.76
N VAL A 17 9.53 -16.26 -5.28
CA VAL A 17 10.56 -15.56 -4.47
C VAL A 17 10.17 -14.10 -4.27
N ARG A 18 10.66 -13.50 -3.17
CA ARG A 18 10.47 -12.07 -2.89
C ARG A 18 11.07 -11.20 -4.01
N PRO A 19 10.38 -10.15 -4.48
CA PRO A 19 10.92 -9.21 -5.45
C PRO A 19 12.19 -8.52 -4.94
N ARG A 20 13.11 -8.19 -5.86
CA ARG A 20 14.26 -7.33 -5.54
C ARG A 20 13.83 -5.88 -5.50
N THR A 21 14.44 -5.12 -4.60
CA THR A 21 14.11 -3.72 -4.37
C THR A 21 15.36 -2.91 -4.07
N THR A 22 15.27 -1.59 -4.20
CA THR A 22 16.34 -0.70 -3.74
C THR A 22 16.39 -0.66 -2.20
N PRO A 23 17.59 -0.57 -1.57
CA PRO A 23 17.72 -0.59 -0.12
C PRO A 23 17.49 0.79 0.54
N SER A 24 17.25 1.83 -0.25
CA SER A 24 17.16 3.24 0.17
C SER A 24 16.10 3.97 -0.63
N ASN A 25 15.83 5.23 -0.27
CA ASN A 25 14.97 6.09 -1.08
C ASN A 25 15.70 6.55 -2.35
N PRO A 26 15.03 6.63 -3.51
CA PRO A 26 13.66 6.14 -3.76
C PRO A 26 13.59 4.61 -3.63
N HIS A 27 12.61 4.13 -2.86
CA HIS A 27 12.42 2.71 -2.56
C HIS A 27 11.51 2.11 -3.63
N THR A 28 12.10 1.33 -4.55
CA THR A 28 11.49 0.90 -5.82
C THR A 28 11.61 -0.61 -5.98
N GLN A 29 10.58 -1.23 -6.56
CA GLN A 29 10.62 -2.64 -6.97
C GLN A 29 11.34 -2.78 -8.32
N LEU A 30 12.26 -3.74 -8.41
CA LEU A 30 13.18 -3.88 -9.55
C LEU A 30 12.84 -5.04 -10.49
N ASP A 31 11.96 -5.96 -10.06
CA ASP A 31 11.52 -7.10 -10.86
C ASP A 31 10.14 -7.60 -10.46
N GLN A 32 9.62 -8.56 -11.22
CA GLN A 32 8.31 -9.19 -11.04
C GLN A 32 7.10 -8.26 -11.23
N GLN A 33 7.25 -7.16 -11.96
CA GLN A 33 6.11 -6.41 -12.47
C GLN A 33 5.38 -7.17 -13.58
N PRO A 34 4.08 -6.90 -13.79
CA PRO A 34 3.35 -7.49 -14.90
C PRO A 34 3.93 -7.04 -16.26
N HIS A 35 3.75 -7.88 -17.29
CA HIS A 35 4.21 -7.58 -18.65
C HIS A 35 3.46 -6.40 -19.31
N ASP A 36 2.27 -6.07 -18.80
CA ASP A 36 1.47 -4.94 -19.26
C ASP A 36 0.83 -4.19 -18.07
N ASP A 37 0.22 -3.04 -18.34
CA ASP A 37 -0.34 -2.15 -17.32
C ASP A 37 -1.75 -2.54 -16.85
N ARG A 38 -2.27 -3.70 -17.28
CA ARG A 38 -3.65 -4.12 -17.00
C ARG A 38 -3.88 -4.37 -15.51
N PRO A 39 -3.01 -5.06 -14.75
CA PRO A 39 -3.20 -5.24 -13.32
C PRO A 39 -3.21 -3.91 -12.57
N ARG A 40 -2.29 -3.00 -12.89
CA ARG A 40 -2.25 -1.65 -12.32
C ARG A 40 -3.53 -0.87 -12.61
N SER A 41 -4.00 -0.90 -13.86
CA SER A 41 -5.25 -0.24 -14.27
C SER A 41 -6.48 -0.82 -13.56
N LEU A 42 -6.52 -2.15 -13.35
CA LEU A 42 -7.60 -2.80 -12.61
C LEU A 42 -7.57 -2.44 -11.12
N LEU A 43 -6.38 -2.41 -10.52
CA LEU A 43 -6.18 -1.97 -9.14
C LEU A 43 -6.68 -0.53 -8.96
N GLU A 44 -6.25 0.41 -9.82
CA GLU A 44 -6.72 1.80 -9.76
C GLU A 44 -8.24 1.90 -9.82
N LYS A 45 -8.89 1.15 -10.73
CA LYS A 45 -10.36 1.14 -10.86
C LYS A 45 -11.05 0.65 -9.60
N ARG A 46 -10.51 -0.39 -8.94
CA ARG A 46 -11.05 -0.94 -7.68
C ARG A 46 -10.90 0.05 -6.54
N LEU A 47 -9.69 0.60 -6.38
CA LEU A 47 -9.40 1.56 -5.31
C LEU A 47 -10.16 2.87 -5.47
N ALA A 48 -10.49 3.28 -6.69
CA ALA A 48 -11.39 4.40 -6.95
C ALA A 48 -12.83 4.20 -6.43
N GLN A 49 -13.22 2.97 -6.06
CA GLN A 49 -14.52 2.68 -5.44
C GLN A 49 -14.50 2.84 -3.91
N LEU A 50 -13.34 3.06 -3.29
CA LEU A 50 -13.26 3.29 -1.85
C LEU A 50 -13.98 4.60 -1.48
N PRO A 51 -14.94 4.58 -0.52
CA PRO A 51 -15.74 5.75 -0.21
C PRO A 51 -14.90 6.96 0.21
N GLY A 52 -15.10 8.08 -0.48
CA GLY A 52 -14.44 9.35 -0.15
C GLY A 52 -12.97 9.44 -0.58
N VAL A 53 -12.35 8.38 -1.09
CA VAL A 53 -10.95 8.45 -1.53
C VAL A 53 -10.79 9.39 -2.71
N VAL A 54 -9.78 10.27 -2.63
CA VAL A 54 -9.43 11.22 -3.69
C VAL A 54 -8.04 10.89 -4.21
N TRP A 55 -7.95 10.61 -5.50
CA TRP A 55 -6.67 10.44 -6.20
C TRP A 55 -6.00 11.79 -6.47
N ARG A 56 -4.72 11.92 -6.12
CA ARG A 56 -3.91 13.13 -6.34
C ARG A 56 -2.48 12.77 -6.76
N PRO A 57 -1.69 13.70 -7.34
CA PRO A 57 -0.24 13.53 -7.37
C PRO A 57 0.30 13.35 -5.94
N SER A 58 1.18 12.38 -5.72
CA SER A 58 1.80 12.21 -4.40
C SER A 58 2.70 13.39 -4.06
N MET A 59 2.73 13.78 -2.78
CA MET A 59 3.55 14.88 -2.30
C MET A 59 4.90 14.42 -1.73
N ILE A 60 5.07 13.11 -1.51
CA ILE A 60 6.25 12.53 -0.84
C ILE A 60 6.96 11.46 -1.70
N SER A 61 6.33 10.99 -2.77
CA SER A 61 6.84 9.92 -3.63
C SER A 61 7.58 10.42 -4.87
N VAL A 62 7.99 9.49 -5.74
CA VAL A 62 8.67 9.73 -7.02
C VAL A 62 7.77 10.49 -8.01
N PRO A 63 8.36 11.22 -8.98
CA PRO A 63 7.58 11.89 -10.03
C PRO A 63 6.63 10.94 -10.76
N GLY A 64 5.36 11.34 -10.88
CA GLY A 64 4.31 10.54 -11.52
C GLY A 64 3.58 9.55 -10.59
N ALA A 65 4.04 9.38 -9.35
CA ALA A 65 3.31 8.60 -8.35
C ALA A 65 1.97 9.26 -8.00
N ARG A 66 0.97 8.43 -7.76
CA ARG A 66 -0.41 8.86 -7.48
C ARG A 66 -0.80 8.45 -6.07
N ALA A 67 -1.12 9.44 -5.26
CA ALA A 67 -1.60 9.28 -3.89
C ALA A 67 -3.09 8.93 -3.86
N LEU A 68 -3.44 8.07 -2.92
CA LEU A 68 -4.78 7.92 -2.39
C LEU A 68 -4.86 8.77 -1.11
N THR A 69 -5.79 9.71 -1.10
CA THR A 69 -5.95 10.66 0.02
C THR A 69 -7.36 10.62 0.57
N LEU A 70 -7.52 10.97 1.83
CA LEU A 70 -8.82 11.23 2.45
C LEU A 70 -9.12 12.74 2.50
N PRO A 71 -10.39 13.16 2.36
CA PRO A 71 -10.83 14.47 2.80
C PRO A 71 -10.52 14.66 4.30
N PRO A 72 -10.11 15.86 4.76
CA PRO A 72 -9.76 16.08 6.16
C PRO A 72 -10.83 15.64 7.16
N GLU A 73 -12.11 15.81 6.82
CA GLU A 73 -13.27 15.42 7.61
C GLU A 73 -13.53 13.90 7.66
N ALA A 74 -12.78 13.11 6.90
CA ALA A 74 -12.85 11.65 6.91
C ALA A 74 -11.54 11.02 7.41
N ALA A 75 -10.49 11.83 7.64
CA ALA A 75 -9.17 11.39 8.06
C ALA A 75 -9.06 11.30 9.59
N HIS A 76 -9.86 10.44 10.22
CA HIS A 76 -9.90 10.31 11.69
C HIS A 76 -8.92 9.27 12.27
N GLY A 77 -8.20 8.55 11.42
CA GLY A 77 -7.15 7.64 11.83
C GLY A 77 -6.02 8.32 12.60
N PRO A 78 -5.13 7.54 13.22
CA PRO A 78 -3.99 8.10 13.94
C PRO A 78 -3.05 8.83 12.97
N PRO A 79 -2.29 9.85 13.43
CA PRO A 79 -1.36 10.60 12.56
C PRO A 79 -0.40 9.71 11.77
N GLU A 80 0.04 8.60 12.37
CA GLU A 80 0.96 7.64 11.75
C GLU A 80 0.36 6.92 10.54
N ALA A 81 -0.97 6.88 10.38
CA ALA A 81 -1.63 6.28 9.21
C ALA A 81 -1.38 7.07 7.91
N PHE A 82 -0.81 8.27 8.00
CA PHE A 82 -0.58 9.15 6.87
C PHE A 82 0.92 9.41 6.67
N MET A 83 1.39 9.27 5.43
CA MET A 83 2.78 9.57 5.07
C MET A 83 3.03 11.07 4.98
N ILE A 84 2.05 11.82 4.46
CA ILE A 84 2.07 13.28 4.39
C ILE A 84 0.65 13.83 4.21
N GLY A 85 0.26 14.84 4.99
CA GLY A 85 -1.10 15.37 4.95
C GLY A 85 -2.13 14.27 5.21
N THR A 86 -3.00 13.99 4.24
CA THR A 86 -3.98 12.89 4.28
C THR A 86 -3.67 11.75 3.29
N GLU A 87 -2.44 11.67 2.80
CA GLU A 87 -1.94 10.58 1.94
C GLU A 87 -1.66 9.33 2.78
N PHE A 88 -2.56 8.35 2.71
CA PHE A 88 -2.41 7.07 3.43
C PHE A 88 -1.70 5.99 2.58
N ALA A 89 -1.75 6.15 1.26
CA ALA A 89 -1.09 5.27 0.30
C ALA A 89 -0.71 6.04 -0.97
N HIS A 90 0.29 5.56 -1.71
CA HIS A 90 0.53 5.96 -3.09
C HIS A 90 0.98 4.80 -3.96
N LEU A 91 0.61 4.88 -5.24
CA LEU A 91 0.97 3.94 -6.28
C LEU A 91 2.08 4.55 -7.15
N HIS A 92 3.17 3.82 -7.33
CA HIS A 92 4.26 4.20 -8.23
C HIS A 92 3.82 4.07 -9.70
N PRO A 93 4.36 4.93 -10.60
CA PRO A 93 4.12 4.80 -12.02
C PRO A 93 4.83 3.55 -12.59
N ALA A 94 4.51 3.20 -13.83
CA ALA A 94 5.35 2.27 -14.58
C ALA A 94 6.80 2.82 -14.71
N PRO A 95 7.83 1.96 -14.67
CA PRO A 95 7.77 0.49 -14.67
C PRO A 95 7.68 -0.15 -13.27
N ASP A 96 7.67 0.62 -12.17
CA ASP A 96 7.76 0.07 -10.80
C ASP A 96 6.44 -0.58 -10.35
N GLN A 97 5.34 0.18 -10.44
CA GLN A 97 3.96 -0.24 -10.11
C GLN A 97 3.73 -0.76 -8.67
N SER A 98 4.72 -0.72 -7.78
CA SER A 98 4.55 -1.01 -6.35
C SER A 98 3.78 0.10 -5.64
N LEU A 99 3.35 -0.16 -4.41
CA LEU A 99 2.71 0.83 -3.55
C LEU A 99 3.53 1.06 -2.29
N HIS A 100 3.52 2.28 -1.77
CA HIS A 100 3.79 2.53 -0.35
C HIS A 100 2.50 2.87 0.36
N LEU A 101 2.34 2.35 1.56
CA LEU A 101 1.18 2.62 2.40
C LEU A 101 1.50 2.39 3.87
N VAL A 102 0.58 2.81 4.75
CA VAL A 102 0.68 2.53 6.18
C VAL A 102 -0.49 1.68 6.66
N VAL A 103 -0.17 0.63 7.41
CA VAL A 103 -1.13 -0.22 8.15
C VAL A 103 -0.70 -0.29 9.63
N PRO A 104 -1.53 -0.85 10.53
CA PRO A 104 -1.07 -1.19 11.88
C PRO A 104 0.20 -2.06 11.87
N PRO A 105 1.15 -1.89 12.82
CA PRO A 105 2.41 -2.63 12.83
C PRO A 105 2.30 -4.16 12.84
N ASP A 106 1.30 -4.70 13.53
CA ASP A 106 0.99 -6.13 13.57
C ASP A 106 0.51 -6.64 12.21
N VAL A 107 -0.34 -5.86 11.53
CA VAL A 107 -0.77 -6.12 10.16
C VAL A 107 0.42 -6.09 9.20
N ALA A 108 1.28 -5.06 9.28
CA ALA A 108 2.49 -4.99 8.47
C ALA A 108 3.37 -6.24 8.61
N SER A 109 3.54 -6.76 9.84
CA SER A 109 4.26 -8.01 10.07
C SER A 109 3.62 -9.19 9.33
N GLY A 110 2.30 -9.33 9.38
CA GLY A 110 1.57 -10.38 8.67
C GLY A 110 1.76 -10.30 7.15
N LEU A 111 1.64 -9.10 6.57
CA LEU A 111 1.84 -8.88 5.12
C LEU A 111 3.26 -9.25 4.66
N ILE A 112 4.27 -8.93 5.47
CA ILE A 112 5.66 -9.26 5.19
C ILE A 112 5.88 -10.77 5.27
N GLN A 113 5.33 -11.43 6.29
CA GLN A 113 5.41 -12.88 6.46
C GLN A 113 4.71 -13.63 5.32
N ALA A 114 3.57 -13.13 4.86
CA ALA A 114 2.85 -13.66 3.71
C ALA A 114 3.51 -13.32 2.36
N GLY A 115 4.58 -12.54 2.34
CA GLY A 115 5.36 -12.25 1.13
C GLY A 115 4.76 -11.15 0.22
N TRP A 116 3.75 -10.42 0.71
CA TRP A 116 3.09 -9.34 -0.05
C TRP A 116 3.79 -7.99 0.07
N ALA A 117 4.58 -7.80 1.12
CA ALA A 117 5.17 -6.53 1.43
C ALA A 117 6.60 -6.63 1.97
N GLU A 118 7.25 -5.48 2.03
CA GLU A 118 8.44 -5.30 2.85
C GLU A 118 8.46 -3.99 3.61
N LEU A 119 9.19 -4.01 4.74
CA LEU A 119 9.36 -2.83 5.57
C LEU A 119 10.14 -1.72 4.83
N HIS A 120 9.59 -0.50 4.85
CA HIS A 120 10.21 0.66 4.22
C HIS A 120 11.62 0.93 4.81
N PRO A 121 12.64 1.31 4.01
CA PRO A 121 14.01 1.56 4.48
C PRO A 121 14.12 2.54 5.64
N VAL A 122 13.28 3.57 5.68
CA VAL A 122 13.25 4.55 6.78
C VAL A 122 12.60 3.95 8.04
N ALA A 123 11.59 3.09 7.89
CA ALA A 123 10.98 2.36 9.00
C ALA A 123 11.95 1.33 9.59
N ARG A 124 12.75 0.65 8.74
CA ARG A 124 13.86 -0.22 9.18
C ARG A 124 14.89 0.49 10.05
N ARG A 125 15.04 1.81 9.90
CA ARG A 125 15.92 2.65 10.73
C ARG A 125 15.25 3.18 12.00
N GLY A 126 13.97 2.87 12.22
CA GLY A 126 13.18 3.34 13.37
C GLY A 126 12.80 4.81 13.31
N LEU A 127 12.85 5.43 12.12
CA LEU A 127 12.60 6.88 11.96
C LEU A 127 11.14 7.21 11.61
N ILE A 128 10.37 6.22 11.17
CA ILE A 128 8.91 6.29 10.93
C ILE A 128 8.27 5.00 11.46
N THR A 129 6.95 4.96 11.54
CA THR A 129 6.19 3.79 12.00
C THR A 129 6.63 2.49 11.30
N SER A 130 6.70 1.40 12.07
CA SER A 130 6.94 0.05 11.53
C SER A 130 5.77 -0.48 10.70
N GLY A 131 4.65 0.24 10.68
CA GLY A 131 3.53 0.02 9.77
C GLY A 131 3.75 0.49 8.33
N ALA A 132 4.79 1.30 8.07
CA ALA A 132 5.08 1.83 6.74
C ALA A 132 5.81 0.79 5.88
N VAL A 133 5.13 0.30 4.85
CA VAL A 133 5.60 -0.81 4.01
C VAL A 133 5.49 -0.49 2.52
N MET A 134 6.35 -1.15 1.74
CA MET A 134 6.17 -1.28 0.30
C MET A 134 5.36 -2.56 0.03
N VAL A 135 4.23 -2.44 -0.64
CA VAL A 135 3.46 -3.57 -1.16
C VAL A 135 3.85 -3.80 -2.62
N TYR A 136 4.11 -5.06 -2.97
CA TYR A 136 4.62 -5.40 -4.29
C TYR A 136 3.56 -5.18 -5.40
N ALA A 137 4.03 -4.82 -6.59
CA ALA A 137 3.20 -4.68 -7.77
C ALA A 137 2.43 -5.99 -8.05
N PRO A 138 1.11 -5.96 -8.24
CA PRO A 138 0.34 -7.16 -8.55
C PRO A 138 0.67 -7.66 -9.96
N ARG A 139 0.94 -8.96 -10.09
CA ARG A 139 1.31 -9.60 -11.36
C ARG A 139 0.13 -9.91 -12.27
N ASP A 140 -1.04 -10.14 -11.68
CA ASP A 140 -2.24 -10.60 -12.35
C ASP A 140 -3.51 -10.16 -11.58
N GLU A 141 -4.68 -10.58 -12.06
CA GLU A 141 -5.97 -10.21 -11.47
C GLU A 141 -6.18 -10.79 -10.07
N GLU A 142 -5.59 -11.95 -9.76
CA GLU A 142 -5.69 -12.57 -8.42
C GLU A 142 -4.85 -11.78 -7.41
N GLU A 143 -3.64 -11.36 -7.78
CA GLU A 143 -2.85 -10.47 -6.93
C GLU A 143 -3.49 -9.09 -6.77
N VAL A 144 -4.18 -8.59 -7.80
CA VAL A 144 -4.94 -7.33 -7.68
C VAL A 144 -6.01 -7.42 -6.60
N GLU A 145 -6.68 -8.57 -6.44
CA GLU A 145 -7.65 -8.78 -5.36
C GLU A 145 -7.00 -8.64 -3.98
N VAL A 146 -5.87 -9.32 -3.79
CA VAL A 146 -5.15 -9.29 -2.51
C VAL A 146 -4.60 -7.90 -2.22
N VAL A 147 -3.94 -7.26 -3.19
CA VAL A 147 -3.41 -5.90 -3.03
C VAL A 147 -4.54 -4.90 -2.77
N SER A 148 -5.71 -5.08 -3.38
CA SER A 148 -6.89 -4.23 -3.10
C SER A 148 -7.34 -4.36 -1.64
N GLN A 149 -7.34 -5.57 -1.07
CA GLN A 149 -7.68 -5.80 0.35
C GLN A 149 -6.65 -5.14 1.27
N ILE A 150 -5.36 -5.25 0.95
CA ILE A 150 -4.28 -4.62 1.72
C ILE A 150 -4.43 -3.09 1.74
N VAL A 151 -4.69 -2.47 0.59
CA VAL A 151 -4.93 -1.01 0.52
C VAL A 151 -6.22 -0.64 1.24
N THR A 152 -7.24 -1.49 1.22
CA THR A 152 -8.49 -1.27 1.97
C THR A 152 -8.21 -1.21 3.48
N ALA A 153 -7.38 -2.10 4.01
CA ALA A 153 -6.99 -2.04 5.43
C ALA A 153 -6.19 -0.78 5.78
N SER A 154 -5.32 -0.31 4.88
CA SER A 154 -4.64 0.99 5.04
C SER A 154 -5.63 2.15 5.06
N PHE A 155 -6.63 2.11 4.18
CA PHE A 155 -7.72 3.09 4.15
C PHE A 155 -8.57 3.05 5.44
N GLU A 156 -8.92 1.87 5.95
CA GLU A 156 -9.65 1.72 7.21
C GLU A 156 -8.85 2.27 8.38
N TYR A 157 -7.56 1.95 8.45
CA TYR A 157 -6.67 2.50 9.47
C TYR A 157 -6.56 4.03 9.42
N ALA A 158 -6.58 4.60 8.22
CA ALA A 158 -6.56 6.05 8.02
C ALA A 158 -7.91 6.74 8.34
N ARG A 159 -9.03 6.00 8.28
CA ARG A 159 -10.37 6.57 8.51
C ARG A 159 -10.85 6.40 9.94
N ASP A 160 -10.48 5.31 10.60
CA ASP A 160 -11.06 4.91 11.87
C ASP A 160 -10.13 5.32 13.02
N ALA A 161 -10.65 6.14 13.95
CA ALA A 161 -9.90 6.49 15.15
C ALA A 161 -9.71 5.22 16.01
N PRO A 162 -8.51 4.97 16.58
CA PRO A 162 -8.38 3.93 17.60
C PRO A 162 -9.35 4.22 18.75
N ALA A 163 -10.03 3.16 19.21
CA ALA A 163 -11.01 3.22 20.31
C ALA A 163 -10.38 3.72 21.62
#